data_AF-A0A015KN17-F1
#
_entry.id   AF-A0A015KN17-F1
#
_cell.length_a   1.000
_cell.length_b   1.000
_cell.length_c   1.000
_cell.angle_alpha   90.00
_cell.angle_beta   90.00
_cell.angle_gamma   90.00
#
_symmetry.space_group_name_H-M   'P 1'
#
loop_
_entity.id
_entity.type
_entity.pdbx_description
1 polymer ?
#
loop_
_entity_poly.entity_id
_entity_poly.type
_entity_poly.pdbx_seq_one_letter_code
_entity_poly.pdbx_strand_id
1 'polypeptide(L)'
;MPIFQECPHIFWQTCKAYELRHFEPNFAILRDVLVQHGGQDIMTWFEGISQEKWARVMFPIFRYNILSIIMPDEIRWVSAAQQDLPIISLLRSFVDMLQRIYADRGALGGMLHHELTPYAENILYRRMRKSEPCEVTELYNTEFFVRDFTKTYLVNLREHTCDCGKFRSSGIPCRHGLAAYRTYMMLQEDFNTVNIYFTTAAYRAAYQTEVVQAVPPQSEWHVPVNMVDVLPPLALS
;
A
#
# COMPACT_ATOMS: atom_id res chain seq x y z
N MET A 1 -5.20 -22.00 23.00
CA MET A 1 -4.23 -21.85 21.89
C MET A 1 -4.79 -21.76 20.44
N PRO A 2 -6.12 -21.82 20.14
CA PRO A 2 -6.63 -21.55 18.77
C PRO A 2 -6.68 -20.05 18.38
N ILE A 3 -6.84 -19.17 19.38
CA ILE A 3 -7.05 -17.71 19.27
C ILE A 3 -5.96 -17.03 18.41
N PHE A 4 -4.71 -17.49 18.55
CA PHE A 4 -3.55 -16.86 17.91
C PHE A 4 -3.40 -17.19 16.41
N GLN A 5 -4.16 -18.15 15.87
CA GLN A 5 -4.10 -18.51 14.44
C GLN A 5 -5.26 -17.94 13.63
N GLU A 6 -6.47 -17.88 14.18
CA GLU A 6 -7.66 -17.43 13.44
C GLU A 6 -7.81 -15.90 13.40
N CYS A 7 -7.56 -15.21 14.52
CA CYS A 7 -7.69 -13.75 14.61
C CYS A 7 -6.82 -12.98 13.59
N PRO A 8 -5.53 -13.34 13.36
CA PRO A 8 -4.71 -12.64 12.37
C PRO A 8 -5.27 -12.76 10.95
N HIS A 9 -5.80 -13.92 10.57
CA HIS A 9 -6.35 -14.12 9.23
C HIS A 9 -7.59 -13.24 9.00
N ILE A 10 -8.54 -13.26 9.94
CA ILE A 10 -9.76 -12.45 9.85
C ILE A 10 -9.40 -10.96 9.87
N PHE A 11 -8.50 -10.55 10.77
CA PHE A 11 -7.99 -9.17 10.81
C PHE A 11 -7.45 -8.72 9.45
N TRP A 12 -6.60 -9.52 8.81
CA TRP A 12 -6.05 -9.17 7.50
C TRP A 12 -7.11 -9.17 6.39
N GLN A 13 -8.12 -10.05 6.45
CA GLN A 13 -9.26 -10.02 5.52
C GLN A 13 -10.08 -8.74 5.67
N THR A 14 -10.33 -8.31 6.91
CA THR A 14 -11.00 -7.04 7.22
C THR A 14 -10.18 -5.86 6.72
N CYS A 15 -8.90 -5.78 7.08
CA CYS A 15 -8.01 -4.69 6.66
C CYS A 15 -7.88 -4.57 5.14
N LYS A 16 -7.87 -5.69 4.42
CA LYS A 16 -7.65 -5.75 2.97
C LYS A 16 -8.93 -5.65 2.14
N ALA A 17 -10.10 -5.58 2.78
CA ALA A 17 -11.38 -5.47 2.10
C ALA A 17 -11.44 -4.21 1.22
N TYR A 18 -11.88 -4.38 -0.02
CA TYR A 18 -12.04 -3.28 -0.98
C TYR A 18 -13.44 -2.64 -0.92
N GLU A 19 -14.39 -3.30 -0.26
CA GLU A 19 -15.80 -2.93 -0.28
C GLU A 19 -16.41 -3.10 1.11
N LEU A 20 -17.33 -2.22 1.49
CA LEU A 20 -17.97 -2.23 2.81
C LEU A 20 -18.72 -3.54 3.06
N ARG A 21 -19.36 -4.10 2.02
CA ARG A 21 -20.06 -5.40 2.10
C ARG A 21 -19.17 -6.58 2.50
N HIS A 22 -17.85 -6.47 2.32
CA HIS A 22 -16.89 -7.47 2.79
C HIS A 22 -16.26 -7.05 4.12
N PHE A 23 -16.06 -5.75 4.32
CA PHE A 23 -15.50 -5.20 5.56
C PHE A 23 -16.41 -5.46 6.76
N GLU A 24 -17.68 -5.05 6.70
CA GLU A 24 -18.60 -5.11 7.84
C GLU A 24 -18.78 -6.53 8.39
N PRO A 25 -19.02 -7.58 7.56
CA PRO A 25 -19.14 -8.93 8.09
C PRO A 25 -17.82 -9.44 8.67
N ASN A 26 -16.68 -9.17 8.02
CA ASN A 26 -15.38 -9.61 8.53
C ASN A 26 -15.04 -8.91 9.86
N PHE A 27 -15.40 -7.64 10.01
CA PHE A 27 -15.18 -6.88 11.24
C PHE A 27 -16.08 -7.37 12.37
N ALA A 28 -17.35 -7.70 12.08
CA ALA A 28 -18.24 -8.34 13.04
C ALA A 28 -17.69 -9.69 13.51
N ILE A 29 -17.26 -10.55 12.59
CA ILE A 29 -16.64 -11.85 12.92
C ILE A 29 -15.38 -11.65 13.78
N LEU A 30 -14.52 -10.69 13.41
CA LEU A 30 -13.31 -10.38 14.19
C LEU A 30 -13.65 -10.00 15.63
N ARG A 31 -14.66 -9.15 15.82
CA ARG A 31 -15.15 -8.74 17.14
C ARG A 31 -15.63 -9.96 17.92
N ASP A 32 -16.52 -10.76 17.34
CA ASP A 32 -17.13 -11.90 18.02
C ASP A 32 -16.08 -12.92 18.47
N VAL A 33 -15.14 -13.27 17.58
CA VAL A 33 -14.06 -14.20 17.88
C VAL A 33 -13.14 -13.65 18.99
N LEU A 34 -12.76 -12.37 18.94
CA LEU A 34 -11.90 -11.79 19.97
C LEU A 34 -12.59 -11.71 21.33
N VAL A 35 -13.86 -11.32 21.38
CA VAL A 35 -14.63 -11.22 22.63
C VAL A 35 -14.88 -12.61 23.24
N GLN A 36 -15.26 -13.61 22.44
CA GLN A 36 -15.43 -15.00 22.90
C GLN A 36 -14.18 -15.58 23.57
N HIS A 37 -13.02 -15.05 23.20
CA HIS A 37 -11.72 -15.50 23.67
C HIS A 37 -11.10 -14.59 24.74
N GLY A 38 -11.90 -13.72 25.36
CA GLY A 38 -11.48 -12.85 26.46
C GLY A 38 -10.71 -11.61 26.03
N GLY A 39 -10.69 -11.27 24.74
CA GLY A 39 -10.03 -10.10 24.16
C GLY A 39 -10.85 -8.82 24.19
N GLN A 40 -11.78 -8.65 25.14
CA GLN A 40 -12.67 -7.49 25.20
C GLN A 40 -11.91 -6.16 25.30
N ASP A 41 -10.88 -6.09 26.14
CA ASP A 41 -10.07 -4.87 26.32
C ASP A 41 -9.30 -4.52 25.04
N ILE A 42 -8.83 -5.55 24.33
CA ILE A 42 -8.15 -5.39 23.04
C ILE A 42 -9.13 -4.85 21.99
N MET A 43 -10.36 -5.37 21.95
CA MET A 43 -11.36 -4.87 21.02
C MET A 43 -11.79 -3.44 21.33
N THR A 44 -11.98 -3.10 22.60
CA THR A 44 -12.29 -1.72 23.01
C THR A 44 -11.18 -0.75 22.59
N TRP A 45 -9.92 -1.13 22.81
CA TRP A 45 -8.77 -0.36 22.33
C TRP A 45 -8.75 -0.24 20.80
N PHE A 46 -9.00 -1.34 20.10
CA PHE A 46 -8.95 -1.40 18.63
C PHE A 46 -10.06 -0.56 17.99
N GLU A 47 -11.28 -0.58 18.55
CA GLU A 47 -12.41 0.25 18.12
C GLU A 47 -12.17 1.74 18.39
N GLY A 48 -11.32 2.08 19.37
CA GLY A 48 -10.84 3.45 19.58
C GLY A 48 -9.93 3.97 18.46
N ILE A 49 -9.40 3.10 17.59
CA ILE A 49 -8.59 3.50 16.44
C ILE A 49 -9.49 3.70 15.22
N SER A 50 -9.53 4.94 14.71
CA SER A 50 -10.25 5.25 13.46
C SER A 50 -9.92 4.25 12.35
N GLN A 51 -10.96 3.71 11.74
CA GLN A 51 -10.87 2.72 10.66
C GLN A 51 -10.12 3.27 9.44
N GLU A 52 -10.10 4.59 9.24
CA GLU A 52 -9.29 5.27 8.22
C GLU A 52 -7.78 5.03 8.37
N LYS A 53 -7.32 4.55 9.53
CA LYS A 53 -5.89 4.28 9.79
C LYS A 53 -5.47 2.89 9.33
N TRP A 54 -6.38 1.93 9.26
CA TRP A 54 -6.04 0.51 9.10
C TRP A 54 -6.92 -0.25 8.08
N ALA A 55 -8.14 0.21 7.81
CA ALA A 55 -9.07 -0.43 6.89
C ALA A 55 -8.95 0.15 5.47
N ARG A 56 -8.69 -0.71 4.49
CA ARG A 56 -8.50 -0.30 3.10
C ARG A 56 -9.66 0.47 2.51
N VAL A 57 -10.88 0.01 2.78
CA VAL A 57 -12.11 0.63 2.26
C VAL A 57 -12.36 2.03 2.82
N MET A 58 -11.80 2.35 3.98
CA MET A 58 -12.00 3.62 4.69
C MET A 58 -10.86 4.62 4.48
N PHE A 59 -9.83 4.30 3.67
CA PHE A 59 -8.74 5.26 3.49
C PHE A 59 -9.20 6.52 2.75
N PRO A 60 -8.90 7.73 3.28
CA PRO A 60 -9.32 8.98 2.67
C PRO A 60 -8.53 9.31 1.40
N ILE A 61 -7.36 8.67 1.20
CA ILE A 61 -6.43 8.94 0.10
C ILE A 61 -5.96 7.64 -0.57
N PHE A 62 -5.51 7.75 -1.82
CA PHE A 62 -4.96 6.61 -2.58
C PHE A 62 -3.64 6.14 -1.98
N ARG A 63 -3.57 4.88 -1.54
CA ARG A 63 -2.35 4.25 -0.99
C ARG A 63 -1.67 3.26 -1.93
N TYR A 64 -2.11 3.13 -3.18
CA TYR A 64 -1.48 2.26 -4.19
C TYR A 64 -1.21 0.83 -3.69
N ASN A 65 -2.18 0.26 -2.97
CA ASN A 65 -2.08 -1.07 -2.34
C ASN A 65 -0.99 -1.22 -1.24
N ILE A 66 -0.44 -0.13 -0.73
CA ILE A 66 0.46 -0.10 0.43
C ILE A 66 -0.40 -0.07 1.70
N LEU A 67 -0.36 -1.16 2.47
CA LEU A 67 -0.87 -1.21 3.83
C LEU A 67 0.33 -1.10 4.78
N SER A 68 0.62 0.09 5.28
CA SER A 68 1.73 0.42 6.17
C SER A 68 1.58 -0.14 7.60
N ILE A 69 0.87 -1.25 7.77
CA ILE A 69 0.66 -1.90 9.08
C ILE A 69 1.85 -2.83 9.40
N ILE A 70 2.60 -3.24 8.38
CA ILE A 70 3.81 -4.05 8.53
C ILE A 70 5.01 -3.10 8.47
N MET A 71 5.86 -3.14 9.49
CA MET A 71 7.19 -2.52 9.42
C MET A 71 7.88 -3.05 8.16
N PRO A 72 8.30 -2.20 7.21
CA PRO A 72 8.99 -2.64 6.01
C PRO A 72 10.09 -3.64 6.38
N ASP A 73 10.27 -4.71 5.60
CA ASP A 73 11.32 -5.70 5.91
C ASP A 73 12.69 -5.04 5.96
N GLU A 74 12.86 -3.95 5.22
CA GLU A 74 14.01 -3.05 5.24
C GLU A 74 14.26 -2.40 6.61
N ILE A 75 13.29 -2.32 7.52
CA ILE A 75 13.41 -1.73 8.87
C ILE A 75 13.36 -2.83 9.95
N ARG A 76 12.99 -4.06 9.59
CA ARG A 76 12.86 -5.19 10.54
C ARG A 76 14.16 -5.52 11.29
N TRP A 77 15.34 -5.19 10.74
CA TRP A 77 16.63 -5.39 11.41
C TRP A 77 16.83 -4.50 12.65
N VAL A 78 16.12 -3.36 12.73
CA VAL A 78 16.25 -2.41 13.86
C VAL A 78 15.74 -3.01 15.18
N SER A 79 14.80 -3.97 15.14
CA SER A 79 14.08 -4.38 16.34
C SER A 79 14.76 -5.44 17.21
N ALA A 80 15.74 -6.19 16.69
CA ALA A 80 16.33 -7.33 17.41
C ALA A 80 17.86 -7.28 17.57
N ALA A 81 18.59 -6.74 16.60
CA ALA A 81 20.06 -6.75 16.61
C ALA A 81 20.68 -5.50 17.24
N GLN A 82 19.88 -4.48 17.57
CA GLN A 82 20.39 -3.14 17.90
C GLN A 82 19.71 -2.48 19.11
N GLN A 83 19.02 -3.24 19.97
CA GLN A 83 18.40 -2.69 21.18
C GLN A 83 19.41 -2.01 22.12
N ASP A 84 20.69 -2.41 22.05
CA ASP A 84 21.77 -1.86 22.88
C ASP A 84 22.62 -0.80 22.16
N LEU A 85 22.28 -0.43 20.92
CA LEU A 85 23.05 0.58 20.20
C LEU A 85 22.60 2.00 20.59
N PRO A 86 23.54 2.97 20.68
CA PRO A 86 23.18 4.38 20.80
C PRO A 86 22.23 4.80 19.67
N ILE A 87 21.27 5.66 19.97
CA ILE A 87 20.28 6.19 18.99
C ILE A 87 20.99 6.74 17.73
N ILE A 88 22.16 7.37 17.91
CA ILE A 88 22.98 7.87 16.81
C ILE A 88 23.45 6.76 15.85
N SER A 89 23.82 5.59 16.39
CA SER A 89 24.22 4.44 15.58
C SER A 89 23.04 3.84 14.82
N LEU A 90 21.84 3.84 15.40
CA LEU A 90 20.60 3.44 14.72
C LEU A 90 20.31 4.38 13.55
N LEU A 91 20.37 5.70 13.79
CA LEU A 91 20.14 6.72 12.77
C LEU A 91 21.13 6.61 11.61
N ARG A 92 22.43 6.43 11.91
CA ARG A 92 23.45 6.23 10.88
C ARG A 92 23.16 4.98 10.05
N SER A 93 22.88 3.85 10.70
CA SER A 93 22.57 2.60 10.01
C SER A 93 21.30 2.72 9.14
N PHE A 94 20.31 3.48 9.58
CA PHE A 94 19.10 3.77 8.80
C PHE A 94 19.41 4.64 7.57
N VAL A 95 20.23 5.68 7.72
CA VAL A 95 20.68 6.52 6.60
C VAL A 95 21.49 5.71 5.58
N ASP A 96 22.42 4.87 6.04
CA ASP A 96 23.22 4.00 5.17
C ASP A 96 22.32 3.02 4.38
N MET A 97 21.28 2.49 5.02
CA MET A 97 20.29 1.63 4.36
C MET A 97 19.50 2.41 3.30
N LEU A 98 19.02 3.62 3.62
CA LEU A 98 18.33 4.47 2.64
C LEU A 98 19.22 4.80 1.45
N GLN A 99 20.50 5.15 1.67
CA GLN A 99 21.47 5.39 0.61
C GLN A 99 21.60 4.19 -0.33
N ARG A 100 21.78 2.97 0.22
CA ARG A 100 21.86 1.74 -0.58
C ARG A 100 20.60 1.51 -1.39
N ILE A 101 19.43 1.63 -0.75
CA ILE A 101 18.13 1.46 -1.41
C ILE A 101 17.96 2.46 -2.56
N TYR A 102 18.30 3.73 -2.35
CA TYR A 102 18.20 4.76 -3.41
C TYR A 102 19.19 4.50 -4.54
N ALA A 103 20.43 4.10 -4.24
CA ALA A 103 21.43 3.75 -5.24
C ALA A 103 20.99 2.55 -6.10
N ASP A 104 20.52 1.47 -5.45
CA ASP A 104 20.02 0.27 -6.13
C ASP A 104 18.82 0.61 -7.02
N ARG A 105 17.86 1.39 -6.50
CA ARG A 105 16.68 1.82 -7.26
C ARG A 105 17.05 2.77 -8.41
N GLY A 106 18.00 3.67 -8.21
CA GLY A 106 18.52 4.54 -9.27
C GLY A 106 19.15 3.75 -10.41
N ALA A 107 19.99 2.75 -10.07
CA ALA A 107 20.59 1.84 -11.03
C ALA A 107 19.53 1.04 -11.80
N LEU A 108 18.56 0.45 -11.08
CA LEU A 108 17.42 -0.24 -11.69
C LEU A 108 16.64 0.67 -12.64
N GLY A 109 16.37 1.92 -12.25
CA GLY A 109 15.66 2.90 -13.06
C GLY A 109 16.36 3.22 -14.39
N GLY A 110 17.70 3.19 -14.42
CA GLY A 110 18.51 3.31 -15.64
C GLY A 110 18.39 2.12 -16.58
N MET A 111 18.08 0.93 -16.06
CA MET A 111 17.92 -0.30 -16.84
C MET A 111 16.49 -0.54 -17.34
N LEU A 112 15.50 0.22 -16.86
CA LEU A 112 14.12 0.11 -17.33
C LEU A 112 14.01 0.70 -18.74
N HIS A 113 13.31 0.05 -19.67
CA HIS A 113 13.12 0.55 -21.03
C HIS A 113 11.64 0.72 -21.41
N HIS A 114 10.74 0.03 -20.70
CA HIS A 114 9.30 0.11 -20.90
C HIS A 114 8.70 1.39 -20.28
N GLU A 115 7.51 1.78 -20.75
CA GLU A 115 6.79 2.95 -20.23
C GLU A 115 6.38 2.77 -18.76
N LEU A 116 6.00 1.54 -18.39
CA LEU A 116 5.57 1.18 -17.05
C LEU A 116 6.67 0.42 -16.31
N THR A 117 6.63 0.50 -14.98
CA THR A 117 7.49 -0.31 -14.11
C THR A 117 7.18 -1.80 -14.25
N PRO A 118 8.17 -2.70 -14.07
CA PRO A 118 7.95 -4.15 -14.14
C PRO A 118 6.87 -4.67 -13.17
N TYR A 119 6.71 -4.00 -12.02
CA TYR A 119 5.64 -4.27 -11.06
C TYR A 119 4.26 -4.09 -11.70
N ALA A 120 4.04 -2.95 -12.34
CA ALA A 120 2.75 -2.61 -12.95
C ALA A 120 2.47 -3.50 -14.16
N GLU A 121 3.46 -3.75 -15.01
CA GLU A 121 3.33 -4.65 -16.16
C GLU A 121 2.93 -6.07 -15.72
N ASN A 122 3.59 -6.62 -14.70
CA ASN A 122 3.28 -7.94 -14.18
C ASN A 122 1.86 -8.00 -13.58
N ILE A 123 1.40 -6.94 -12.92
CA ILE A 123 0.02 -6.86 -12.43
C ILE A 123 -0.97 -6.81 -13.59
N LEU A 124 -0.72 -5.97 -14.59
CA LEU A 124 -1.56 -5.84 -15.77
C LEU A 124 -1.67 -7.17 -16.52
N TYR A 125 -0.55 -7.83 -16.79
CA TYR A 125 -0.52 -9.15 -17.43
C TYR A 125 -1.41 -10.17 -16.70
N ARG A 126 -1.29 -10.24 -15.37
CA ARG A 126 -2.11 -11.16 -14.54
C ARG A 126 -3.59 -10.77 -14.51
N ARG A 127 -3.92 -9.48 -14.53
CA ARG A 127 -5.31 -8.99 -14.49
C ARG A 127 -5.98 -9.05 -15.86
N MET A 128 -5.23 -8.91 -16.94
CA MET A 128 -5.71 -8.97 -18.33
C MET A 128 -6.30 -10.34 -18.64
N ARG A 129 -5.57 -11.42 -18.31
CA ARG A 129 -6.09 -12.79 -18.45
C ARG A 129 -7.38 -13.03 -17.65
N LYS A 130 -7.51 -12.39 -16.49
CA LYS A 130 -8.72 -12.48 -15.65
C LYS A 130 -9.87 -11.61 -16.16
N SER A 131 -9.64 -10.73 -17.12
CA SER A 131 -10.65 -9.86 -17.73
C SER A 131 -11.33 -10.50 -18.95
N GLU A 132 -10.71 -11.52 -19.55
CA GLU A 132 -11.26 -12.28 -20.68
C GLU A 132 -12.69 -12.78 -20.47
N PRO A 133 -13.05 -13.42 -19.35
CA PRO A 133 -14.41 -13.93 -19.15
C PRO A 133 -15.43 -12.84 -18.77
N CYS A 134 -15.01 -11.59 -18.61
CA CYS A 134 -15.91 -10.50 -18.25
C CYS A 134 -16.67 -10.01 -19.49
N GLU A 135 -17.99 -9.91 -19.37
CA GLU A 135 -18.86 -9.37 -20.41
C GLU A 135 -19.07 -7.88 -20.18
N VAL A 136 -18.96 -7.09 -21.24
CA VAL A 136 -18.98 -5.63 -21.17
C VAL A 136 -20.18 -5.10 -21.92
N THR A 137 -20.97 -4.27 -21.24
CA THR A 137 -22.01 -3.45 -21.84
C THR A 137 -21.58 -2.00 -21.73
N GLU A 138 -21.40 -1.34 -22.87
CA GLU A 138 -21.13 0.09 -22.92
C GLU A 138 -22.34 0.89 -22.45
N LEU A 139 -22.10 1.94 -21.68
CA LEU A 139 -23.10 2.92 -21.30
C LEU A 139 -22.89 4.19 -22.11
N TYR A 140 -22.40 5.26 -21.47
CA TYR A 140 -22.12 6.53 -22.12
C TYR A 140 -20.65 6.91 -21.92
N ASN A 141 -19.98 7.29 -23.01
CA ASN A 141 -18.62 7.82 -23.02
C ASN A 141 -17.59 6.86 -22.39
N THR A 142 -17.24 7.05 -21.11
CA THR A 142 -16.21 6.27 -20.41
C THR A 142 -16.80 5.32 -19.35
N GLU A 143 -18.11 5.11 -19.37
CA GLU A 143 -18.84 4.30 -18.39
C GLU A 143 -19.31 2.96 -18.97
N PHE A 144 -19.16 1.90 -18.18
CA PHE A 144 -19.43 0.53 -18.60
C PHE A 144 -20.04 -0.28 -17.48
N PHE A 145 -21.01 -1.13 -17.80
CA PHE A 145 -21.35 -2.26 -16.95
C PHE A 145 -20.51 -3.47 -17.35
N VAL A 146 -19.82 -4.04 -16.37
CA VAL A 146 -19.02 -5.24 -16.57
C VAL A 146 -19.60 -6.37 -15.72
N ARG A 147 -20.14 -7.40 -16.39
CA ARG A 147 -20.62 -8.62 -15.75
C ARG A 147 -19.47 -9.60 -15.57
N ASP A 148 -19.30 -10.05 -14.34
CA ASP A 148 -18.26 -10.98 -13.92
C ASP A 148 -18.91 -12.05 -13.04
N PHE A 149 -19.11 -13.22 -13.64
CA PHE A 149 -19.97 -14.29 -13.14
C PHE A 149 -21.41 -13.80 -12.89
N THR A 150 -21.83 -13.73 -11.63
CA THR A 150 -23.18 -13.36 -11.19
C THR A 150 -23.31 -11.91 -10.76
N LYS A 151 -22.21 -11.14 -10.76
CA LYS A 151 -22.18 -9.74 -10.30
C LYS A 151 -21.88 -8.81 -11.46
N THR A 152 -22.55 -7.66 -11.46
CA THR A 152 -22.27 -6.55 -12.38
C THR A 152 -21.56 -5.44 -11.63
N TYR A 153 -20.57 -4.82 -12.27
CA TYR A 153 -19.76 -3.74 -11.72
C TYR A 153 -19.84 -2.54 -12.65
N LEU A 154 -20.17 -1.36 -12.12
CA LEU A 154 -20.01 -0.11 -12.83
C LEU A 154 -18.52 0.25 -12.87
N VAL A 155 -18.02 0.55 -14.07
CA VAL A 155 -16.65 0.98 -14.33
C VAL A 155 -16.69 2.33 -14.99
N ASN A 156 -15.88 3.27 -14.51
CA ASN A 156 -15.63 4.53 -15.20
C ASN A 156 -14.13 4.64 -15.48
N LEU A 157 -13.79 4.60 -16.78
CA LEU A 157 -12.39 4.63 -17.23
C LEU A 157 -11.73 5.99 -17.02
N ARG A 158 -12.48 7.10 -17.12
CA ARG A 158 -11.96 8.47 -16.90
C ARG A 158 -11.66 8.74 -15.43
N GLU A 159 -12.55 8.31 -14.55
CA GLU A 159 -12.40 8.51 -13.10
C GLU A 159 -11.54 7.40 -12.44
N HIS A 160 -11.07 6.43 -13.23
CA HIS A 160 -10.29 5.28 -12.78
C HIS A 160 -11.01 4.49 -11.66
N THR A 161 -12.33 4.36 -11.78
CA THR A 161 -13.18 3.70 -10.78
C THR A 161 -13.78 2.40 -11.26
N CYS A 162 -14.06 1.53 -10.29
CA CYS A 162 -14.84 0.32 -10.48
C CYS A 162 -15.48 -0.01 -9.14
N ASP A 163 -16.73 -0.47 -9.14
CA ASP A 163 -17.45 -0.88 -7.91
C ASP A 163 -16.70 -1.93 -7.08
N CYS A 164 -15.78 -2.69 -7.68
CA CYS A 164 -14.93 -3.62 -6.94
C CYS A 164 -13.88 -2.93 -6.04
N GLY A 165 -13.78 -1.60 -6.08
CA GLY A 165 -12.85 -0.75 -5.32
C GLY A 165 -11.38 -0.83 -5.74
N LYS A 166 -10.98 -1.88 -6.48
CA LYS A 166 -9.56 -2.17 -6.80
C LYS A 166 -8.92 -1.17 -7.76
N PHE A 167 -9.68 -0.65 -8.73
CA PHE A 167 -9.12 0.25 -9.75
C PHE A 167 -8.59 1.53 -9.06
N ARG A 168 -9.50 2.24 -8.39
CA ARG A 168 -9.20 3.42 -7.60
C ARG A 168 -8.11 3.18 -6.55
N SER A 169 -8.24 2.14 -5.73
CA SER A 169 -7.34 1.91 -4.58
C SER A 169 -5.93 1.47 -4.97
N SER A 170 -5.77 0.76 -6.09
CA SER A 170 -4.45 0.31 -6.54
C SER A 170 -3.79 1.24 -7.55
N GLY A 171 -4.54 2.15 -8.18
CA GLY A 171 -4.04 2.99 -9.27
C GLY A 171 -3.71 2.21 -10.55
N ILE A 172 -4.01 0.91 -10.58
CA ILE A 172 -3.88 0.03 -11.75
C ILE A 172 -5.28 -0.54 -12.03
N PRO A 173 -5.73 -0.60 -13.29
CA PRO A 173 -7.01 -1.21 -13.66
C PRO A 173 -7.23 -2.57 -13.00
N CYS A 174 -8.40 -2.77 -12.43
CA CYS A 174 -8.85 -4.11 -12.03
C CYS A 174 -9.21 -4.94 -13.28
N ARG A 175 -9.55 -6.23 -13.12
CA ARG A 175 -9.98 -7.04 -14.27
C ARG A 175 -11.20 -6.45 -14.99
N HIS A 176 -12.12 -5.80 -14.27
CA HIS A 176 -13.28 -5.14 -14.86
C HIS A 176 -12.88 -3.89 -15.63
N GLY A 177 -12.00 -3.08 -15.05
CA GLY A 177 -11.39 -1.93 -15.71
C GLY A 177 -10.68 -2.30 -17.01
N LEU A 178 -9.93 -3.41 -17.00
CA LEU A 178 -9.27 -3.92 -18.21
C LEU A 178 -10.26 -4.45 -19.26
N ALA A 179 -11.34 -5.10 -18.83
CA ALA A 179 -12.39 -5.55 -19.75
C ALA A 179 -13.04 -4.35 -20.45
N ALA A 180 -13.44 -3.33 -19.68
CA ALA A 180 -13.98 -2.08 -20.21
C ALA A 180 -12.99 -1.36 -21.11
N TYR A 181 -11.72 -1.27 -20.69
CA TYR A 181 -10.65 -0.65 -21.46
C TYR A 181 -10.43 -1.33 -22.81
N ARG A 182 -10.45 -2.66 -22.87
CA ARG A 182 -10.33 -3.41 -24.12
C ARG A 182 -11.45 -3.05 -25.11
N THR A 183 -12.68 -2.88 -24.64
CA THR A 183 -13.80 -2.43 -25.48
C THR A 183 -13.61 -0.97 -25.91
N TYR A 184 -13.18 -0.10 -25.01
CA TYR A 184 -12.96 1.32 -25.31
C TYR A 184 -11.81 1.56 -26.31
N MET A 185 -10.71 0.79 -26.23
CA MET A 185 -9.57 0.88 -27.17
C MET A 185 -9.89 0.43 -28.59
N MET A 186 -10.92 -0.38 -28.79
CA MET A 186 -11.42 -0.64 -30.15
C MET A 186 -12.05 0.62 -30.77
N LEU A 187 -12.33 1.65 -29.96
CA LEU A 187 -13.01 2.88 -30.36
C LEU A 187 -12.08 4.11 -30.37
N GLN A 188 -10.99 4.12 -29.60
CA GLN A 188 -10.05 5.25 -29.50
C GLN A 188 -8.59 4.81 -29.27
N GLU A 189 -7.65 5.46 -29.93
CA GLU A 189 -6.20 5.30 -29.70
C GLU A 189 -5.76 6.27 -28.56
N ASP A 190 -4.83 5.83 -27.70
CA ASP A 190 -4.18 6.62 -26.63
C ASP A 190 -5.00 6.98 -25.36
N PHE A 191 -5.40 5.98 -24.57
CA PHE A 191 -5.94 6.22 -23.22
C PHE A 191 -5.11 5.51 -22.13
N ASN A 192 -4.39 6.28 -21.30
CA ASN A 192 -3.62 5.70 -20.20
C ASN A 192 -4.50 5.44 -18.97
N THR A 193 -4.79 4.17 -18.70
CA THR A 193 -5.58 3.75 -17.53
C THR A 193 -4.75 3.50 -16.27
N VAL A 194 -3.43 3.54 -16.37
CA VAL A 194 -2.51 3.28 -15.25
C VAL A 194 -2.08 4.61 -14.65
N ASN A 195 -2.10 4.69 -13.32
CA ASN A 195 -1.69 5.91 -12.65
C ASN A 195 -0.19 6.22 -12.90
N ILE A 196 0.11 7.51 -13.10
CA ILE A 196 1.44 8.04 -13.42
C ILE A 196 2.56 7.54 -12.49
N TYR A 197 2.26 7.27 -11.21
CA TYR A 197 3.27 6.80 -10.24
C TYR A 197 3.83 5.41 -10.55
N PHE A 198 3.21 4.67 -11.46
CA PHE A 198 3.69 3.38 -11.93
C PHE A 198 4.50 3.45 -13.22
N THR A 199 4.70 4.64 -13.77
CA THR A 199 5.54 4.83 -14.96
C THR A 199 7.02 4.75 -14.61
N THR A 200 7.81 4.27 -15.56
CA THR A 200 9.27 4.29 -15.48
C THR A 200 9.79 5.73 -15.35
N ALA A 201 9.13 6.69 -15.98
CA ALA A 201 9.48 8.11 -15.86
C ALA A 201 9.33 8.63 -14.43
N ALA A 202 8.21 8.35 -13.76
CA ALA A 202 8.01 8.71 -12.36
C ALA A 202 8.98 7.98 -11.43
N TYR A 203 9.23 6.69 -11.68
CA TYR A 203 10.21 5.90 -10.93
C TYR A 203 11.62 6.52 -11.02
N ARG A 204 12.06 6.86 -12.24
CA ARG A 204 13.34 7.53 -12.46
C ARG A 204 13.38 8.88 -11.76
N ALA A 205 12.35 9.72 -11.92
CA ALA A 205 12.29 11.01 -11.24
C ALA A 205 12.40 10.89 -9.71
N ALA A 206 11.85 9.81 -9.13
CA ALA A 206 11.91 9.57 -7.68
C ALA A 206 13.28 9.11 -7.18
N TYR A 207 14.10 8.46 -8.02
CA TYR A 207 15.37 7.85 -7.62
C TYR A 207 16.60 8.38 -8.37
N GLN A 208 16.42 9.33 -9.29
CA GLN A 208 17.50 10.06 -9.98
C GLN A 208 17.96 11.31 -9.21
N THR A 209 17.21 11.78 -8.22
CA THR A 209 17.52 12.99 -7.44
C THR A 209 18.36 12.69 -6.19
N GLU A 210 18.89 13.78 -5.61
CA GLU A 210 20.05 13.87 -4.71
C GLU A 210 20.27 12.70 -3.75
N VAL A 211 21.55 12.27 -3.73
CA VAL A 211 22.14 11.35 -2.76
C VAL A 211 21.57 11.63 -1.37
N VAL A 212 20.95 10.63 -0.74
CA VAL A 212 20.60 10.70 0.68
C VAL A 212 21.89 11.07 1.42
N GLN A 213 21.97 12.29 1.97
CA GLN A 213 23.21 12.78 2.53
C GLN A 213 23.62 11.92 3.73
N ALA A 214 24.91 11.61 3.83
CA ALA A 214 25.43 10.89 4.99
C ALA A 214 25.21 11.72 6.26
N VAL A 215 24.98 11.05 7.39
CA VAL A 215 24.98 11.74 8.68
C VAL A 215 26.40 12.26 8.91
N PRO A 216 26.61 13.60 9.04
CA PRO A 216 27.93 14.15 9.26
C PRO A 216 28.52 13.63 10.58
N PRO A 217 29.85 13.64 10.76
CA PRO A 217 30.45 13.26 12.03
C PRO A 217 29.94 14.18 13.15
N GLN A 218 29.89 13.66 14.38
CA GLN A 218 29.39 14.40 15.54
C GLN A 218 30.11 15.74 15.76
N SER A 219 31.37 15.83 15.34
CA SER A 219 32.18 17.05 15.36
C SER A 219 31.63 18.19 14.52
N GLU A 220 30.78 17.90 13.54
CA GLU A 220 30.18 18.88 12.61
C GLU A 220 28.73 19.23 12.98
N TRP A 221 28.21 18.69 14.09
CA TRP A 221 26.82 18.93 14.49
C TRP A 221 26.67 20.30 15.15
N HIS A 222 25.75 21.10 14.63
CA HIS A 222 25.32 22.34 15.27
C HIS A 222 24.24 22.02 16.32
N VAL A 223 24.63 22.02 17.60
CA VAL A 223 23.69 21.82 18.72
C VAL A 223 23.10 23.18 19.13
N PRO A 224 21.77 23.38 19.04
CA PRO A 224 21.13 24.61 19.49
C PRO A 224 21.32 24.80 21.00
N VAL A 225 21.54 26.05 21.43
CA VAL A 225 21.85 26.44 22.82
C VAL A 225 20.69 26.14 23.81
N ASN A 226 19.47 25.90 23.32
CA ASN A 226 18.27 25.68 24.12
C ASN A 226 17.68 24.27 23.97
N MET A 227 18.51 23.23 23.84
CA MET A 227 18.00 21.85 23.86
C MET A 227 17.70 21.39 25.30
N VAL A 228 16.55 20.73 25.46
CA VAL A 228 16.21 20.01 26.68
C VAL A 228 17.09 18.78 26.76
N ASP A 229 17.79 18.59 27.88
CA ASP A 229 18.50 17.34 28.16
C ASP A 229 17.50 16.18 28.21
N VAL A 230 17.55 15.32 27.19
CA VAL A 230 16.76 14.09 27.17
C VAL A 230 17.46 13.10 28.09
N LEU A 231 16.96 12.99 29.31
CA LEU A 231 17.43 11.98 30.27
C LEU A 231 17.06 10.57 29.78
N PRO A 232 17.89 9.55 30.06
CA PRO A 232 17.53 8.17 29.76
C PRO A 232 16.19 7.80 30.44
N PRO A 233 15.42 6.87 29.86
CA PRO A 233 14.20 6.39 30.49
C PRO A 233 14.50 5.95 31.93
N LEU A 234 13.69 6.43 32.88
CA LEU A 234 13.81 5.97 34.27
C LEU A 234 13.63 4.45 34.27
N ALA A 235 14.65 3.74 34.75
CA ALA A 235 14.52 2.30 34.98
C ALA A 235 13.35 2.09 35.95
N LEU A 236 12.35 1.32 35.53
CA LEU A 236 11.30 0.86 36.44
C LEU A 236 11.99 -0.08 37.43
N SER A 237 12.26 0.43 38.63
CA SER A 237 12.74 -0.34 39.79
C SER A 237 11.68 -1.29 40.29
#